data_AF-A0A1A8XHW4-F1
#
_entry.id   AF-A0A1A8XHW4-F1
#
_cell.length_a   1.000
_cell.length_b   1.000
_cell.length_c   1.000
_cell.angle_alpha   90.00
_cell.angle_beta   90.00
_cell.angle_gamma   90.00
#
_symmetry.space_group_name_H-M   'P 1'
#
loop_
_entity.id
_entity.type
_entity.pdbx_description
1 polymer ?
#
loop_
_entity_poly.entity_id
_entity_poly.type
_entity_poly.pdbx_seq_one_letter_code
_entity_poly.pdbx_strand_id
1 'polypeptide(L)' 'MTVVHLEFLVEEPSMEAFLRTLLPRLPPDDRGFEVHPFQGKSNLLGKLQARLRG' A
#
# COMPACT_ATOMS: atom_id res chain seq x y z
N MET A 1 11.61 3.37 17.71
CA MET A 1 11.45 2.64 16.44
C MET A 1 11.28 3.66 15.33
N THR A 2 12.09 3.58 14.27
CA THR A 2 11.92 4.37 13.05
C THR A 2 11.34 3.46 11.97
N VAL A 3 10.28 3.92 11.30
CA VAL A 3 9.65 3.20 10.19
C VAL A 3 10.39 3.59 8.91
N VAL A 4 10.94 2.61 8.21
CA VAL A 4 11.75 2.81 6.97
C VAL A 4 10.97 2.50 5.69
N HIS A 5 9.84 1.77 5.79
CA HIS A 5 9.03 1.36 4.65
C HIS A 5 7.54 1.29 5.02
N LEU A 6 6.68 1.67 4.07
CA LEU A 6 5.22 1.62 4.20
C LEU A 6 4.59 0.78 3.09
N GLU A 7 3.76 -0.19 3.45
CA GLU A 7 2.93 -0.91 2.49
C GLU A 7 1.47 -0.44 2.53
N PHE A 8 0.93 -0.08 1.37
CA PHE A 8 -0.45 0.34 1.18
C PHE A 8 -1.24 -0.78 0.52
N LEU A 9 -2.19 -1.37 1.25
CA LEU A 9 -3.14 -2.34 0.70
C LEU A 9 -4.40 -1.59 0.28
N VAL A 10 -4.72 -1.59 -1.01
CA VAL A 10 -5.84 -0.81 -1.55
C VAL A 10 -6.82 -1.70 -2.29
N GLU A 11 -8.11 -1.38 -2.20
CA GLU A 11 -9.15 -2.17 -2.84
C GLU A 11 -9.07 -2.07 -4.37
N GLU A 12 -8.90 -0.85 -4.90
CA GLU A 12 -9.07 -0.57 -6.32
C GLU A 12 -7.82 0.06 -6.97
N PRO A 13 -7.57 -0.17 -8.28
CA PRO A 13 -6.46 0.46 -9.02
C PRO A 13 -6.52 2.00 -9.02
N SER A 14 -7.70 2.59 -8.89
CA SER A 14 -7.86 4.05 -8.81
C SER A 14 -7.14 4.65 -7.58
N MET A 15 -7.20 3.96 -6.44
CA MET A 15 -6.50 4.37 -5.23
C MET A 15 -4.98 4.20 -5.39
N GLU A 16 -4.52 3.15 -6.10
CA GLU A 16 -3.11 3.00 -6.44
C GLU A 16 -2.60 4.19 -7.26
N ALA A 17 -3.30 4.55 -8.33
CA ALA A 17 -2.93 5.68 -9.18
C ALA A 17 -2.86 7.01 -8.39
N PHE A 18 -3.82 7.22 -7.49
CA PHE A 18 -3.83 8.38 -6.59
C PHE A 18 -2.62 8.38 -5.65
N LEU A 19 -2.36 7.29 -4.93
CA LEU A 19 -1.26 7.20 -3.98
C LEU A 19 0.11 7.30 -4.64
N ARG A 20 0.31 6.68 -5.80
CA ARG A 20 1.59 6.78 -6.55
C ARG A 20 1.90 8.22 -6.98
N THR A 21 0.89 9.06 -7.16
CA THR A 21 1.06 10.48 -7.49
C THR A 21 1.27 11.34 -6.24
N LEU A 22 0.58 11.00 -5.14
CA LEU A 22 0.57 11.79 -3.91
C LEU A 22 1.77 11.49 -2.99
N LEU A 23 2.09 10.21 -2.78
CA LEU A 23 3.06 9.75 -1.79
C LEU A 23 4.48 10.27 -2.05
N PRO A 24 4.99 10.44 -3.27
CA PRO A 24 6.31 11.06 -3.48
C PRO A 24 6.43 12.51 -2.98
N ARG A 25 5.32 13.16 -2.59
CA ARG A 25 5.27 14.57 -2.18
C ARG A 25 5.02 14.77 -0.67
N LEU A 26 4.87 13.70 0.10
CA LEU A 26 4.39 13.74 1.50
C LEU A 26 5.45 13.41 2.57
N PRO A 27 6.15 12.26 2.53
CA PRO A 27 7.12 11.87 3.55
C PRO A 27 8.52 12.46 3.28
N PRO A 28 9.39 12.50 4.31
CA PRO A 28 10.81 12.80 4.11
C PRO A 28 11.47 11.74 3.21
N ASP A 29 12.48 12.17 2.44
CA ASP A 29 13.13 11.44 1.32
C ASP A 29 13.68 10.04 1.65
N ASP A 30 13.72 9.67 2.94
CA ASP A 30 14.34 8.46 3.47
C ASP A 30 13.37 7.27 3.66
N ARG A 31 12.10 7.39 3.25
CA ARG A 31 11.10 6.32 3.43
C ARG A 31 10.58 5.75 2.11
N GLY A 32 10.82 4.46 1.91
CA GLY A 32 10.24 3.72 0.80
C GLY A 32 8.74 3.44 1.00
N PHE A 33 8.02 3.22 -0.09
CA PHE A 33 6.64 2.75 -0.02
C PHE A 33 6.31 1.82 -1.19
N GLU A 34 5.34 0.93 -0.98
CA GLU A 34 4.74 0.13 -2.04
C GLU A 34 3.21 0.13 -1.94
N VAL A 35 2.53 -0.04 -3.08
CA VAL A 35 1.08 -0.02 -3.17
C VAL A 35 0.60 -1.29 -3.87
N HIS A 36 -0.34 -1.99 -3.24
CA HIS A 36 -0.86 -3.28 -3.68
C HIS A 36 -2.38 -3.19 -3.90
N PRO A 37 -2.85 -3.07 -5.16
CA PRO A 37 -4.28 -3.14 -5.46
C PRO A 37 -4.77 -4.59 -5.41
N PHE A 38 -5.97 -4.80 -4.85
CA PHE A 38 -6.57 -6.13 -4.72
C PHE A 38 -7.74 -6.39 -5.67
N GLN A 39 -8.22 -5.39 -6.42
CA GLN A 39 -9.40 -5.47 -7.30
C GLN A 39 -10.65 -5.92 -6.52
N GLY A 40 -11.00 -5.12 -5.51
CA GLY A 40 -12.18 -5.30 -4.68
C GLY A 40 -11.91 -5.93 -3.31
N LYS A 41 -12.83 -5.64 -2.39
CA LYS A 41 -12.75 -6.02 -0.97
C LYS A 41 -12.62 -7.52 -0.74
N SER A 42 -13.32 -8.35 -1.51
CA SER A 42 -13.29 -9.80 -1.35
C SER A 42 -11.89 -10.36 -1.57
N ASN A 43 -11.20 -9.88 -2.62
CA ASN A 43 -9.82 -10.26 -2.91
C ASN A 43 -8.84 -9.73 -1.86
N LEU A 44 -9.08 -8.51 -1.36
CA LEU A 44 -8.27 -7.92 -0.29
C LEU A 44 -8.34 -8.80 0.96
N LEU A 45 -9.55 -9.06 1.47
CA LEU A 45 -9.74 -9.85 2.69
C LEU A 45 -9.26 -11.30 2.53
N GLY A 46 -9.45 -11.90 1.36
CA GLY A 46 -8.99 -13.25 1.06
C GLY A 46 -7.47 -13.41 1.05
N LYS A 47 -6.72 -12.36 0.69
CA LYS A 47 -5.25 -12.37 0.62
C LYS A 47 -4.57 -11.72 1.83
N LEU A 48 -5.29 -10.91 2.60
CA LEU A 48 -4.76 -10.13 3.72
C LEU A 48 -4.09 -11.04 4.77
N GLN A 49 -4.74 -12.14 5.16
CA GLN A 49 -4.18 -13.03 6.17
C GLN A 49 -2.86 -13.65 5.73
N ALA A 50 -2.72 -14.05 4.47
CA ALA A 50 -1.48 -14.61 3.95
C ALA A 50 -0.35 -13.57 3.96
N ARG A 51 -0.66 -12.30 3.61
CA ARG A 51 0.34 -11.22 3.58
C ARG A 51 0.80 -10.79 4.97
N LEU A 52 -0.09 -10.79 5.96
CA LEU A 52 0.26 -10.43 7.35
C LEU A 52 1.10 -11.50 8.06
N ARG A 53 1.25 -12.70 7.50
CA ARG A 53 2.07 -13.76 8.10
C ARG A 53 3.57 -13.56 7.87
N GLY A 54 3.98 -12.68 6.95
CA GLY A 54 5.38 -12.35 6.67
C GLY A 54 6.11 -13.48 5.93
#